data_AF-A0A936U7I5-F1
#
_entry.id   AF-A0A936U7I5-F1
#
_cell.length_a   1.000
_cell.length_b   1.000
_cell.length_c   1.000
_cell.angle_alpha   90.00
_cell.angle_beta   90.00
_cell.angle_gamma   90.00
#
_symmetry.space_group_name_H-M   'P 1'
#
loop_
_entity.id
_entity.type
_entity.pdbx_description
1 polymer ?
#
loop_
_entity_poly.entity_id
_entity_poly.type
_entity_poly.pdbx_seq_one_letter_code
_entity_poly.pdbx_strand_id
1 'polypeptide(L)'
;MDVNWRLFMAGASLFLGVGVNGYLLSMEDISGVEEGSKQLIRAEDPLRISYVKAERENNMKTFGLDDAKAKAAAKKVQDLEDQNGERLAVLLREAGDPNQLADALCGETQDVRPRYGALRYIVSLEKGRRQVVNLRRISGIEAQEWYLLSPVGEVYRDAELLDDRQPDATVMAIASILLNKESELLDHNAPWGRGITGQWSWDKVKKENAGVEERVIEYLATMHLLIELAQAEGGLCDG
;
A
#
# COMPACT_ATOMS: atom_id res chain seq x y z
N MET A 1 45.08 -2.89 -54.40
CA MET A 1 44.58 -3.70 -53.28
C MET A 1 43.08 -3.68 -53.39
N ASP A 2 42.49 -4.75 -53.92
CA ASP A 2 41.03 -4.81 -54.09
C ASP A 2 40.40 -5.11 -52.73
N VAL A 3 39.58 -4.18 -52.26
CA VAL A 3 38.79 -4.37 -51.04
C VAL A 3 37.79 -5.49 -51.33
N ASN A 4 37.89 -6.58 -50.59
CA ASN A 4 36.98 -7.71 -50.73
C ASN A 4 35.61 -7.32 -50.15
N TRP A 5 34.79 -6.71 -50.99
CA TRP A 5 33.46 -6.21 -50.65
C TRP A 5 32.56 -7.25 -50.00
N ARG A 6 32.77 -8.54 -50.32
CA ARG A 6 32.02 -9.65 -49.71
C ARG A 6 32.31 -9.82 -48.23
N LEU A 7 33.58 -9.65 -47.81
CA LEU A 7 33.97 -9.69 -46.40
C LEU A 7 33.43 -8.49 -45.63
N PHE A 8 33.42 -7.31 -46.24
CA PHE A 8 32.87 -6.10 -45.63
C PHE A 8 31.36 -6.22 -45.38
N MET A 9 30.59 -6.66 -46.39
CA MET A 9 29.15 -6.87 -46.26
C MET A 9 28.79 -7.96 -45.24
N ALA A 10 29.58 -9.04 -45.18
CA ALA A 10 29.40 -10.08 -44.16
C ALA A 10 29.66 -9.53 -42.75
N GLY A 11 30.72 -8.73 -42.56
CA GLY A 11 31.03 -8.08 -41.29
C GLY A 11 29.94 -7.10 -40.84
N ALA A 12 29.44 -6.26 -41.75
CA ALA A 12 28.36 -5.31 -41.44
C ALA A 12 27.05 -6.01 -41.05
N SER A 13 26.72 -7.12 -41.73
CA SER A 13 25.52 -7.91 -41.42
C SER A 13 25.61 -8.57 -40.04
N LEU A 14 26.80 -9.08 -39.68
CA LEU A 14 27.05 -9.63 -38.35
C LEU A 14 26.93 -8.56 -37.26
N PHE A 15 27.50 -7.37 -37.49
CA PHE A 15 27.46 -6.27 -36.53
C PHE A 15 26.04 -5.75 -36.29
N LEU A 16 25.24 -5.66 -37.36
CA LEU A 16 23.81 -5.33 -37.25
C LEU A 16 23.02 -6.42 -36.53
N GLY A 17 23.27 -7.70 -36.85
CA GLY A 17 22.61 -8.82 -36.19
C GLY A 17 22.89 -8.85 -34.68
N VAL A 18 24.15 -8.69 -34.26
CA VAL A 18 24.52 -8.64 -32.84
C VAL A 18 24.01 -7.37 -32.18
N GLY A 19 24.09 -6.21 -32.85
CA GLY A 19 23.60 -4.94 -32.32
C GLY A 19 22.09 -4.94 -32.09
N VAL A 20 21.31 -5.45 -33.05
CA VAL A 20 19.84 -5.55 -32.93
C VAL A 20 19.46 -6.60 -31.90
N ASN A 21 20.08 -7.79 -31.90
CA ASN A 21 19.78 -8.81 -30.88
C ASN A 21 20.18 -8.35 -29.48
N GLY A 22 21.34 -7.67 -29.33
CA GLY A 22 21.77 -7.11 -28.05
C GLY A 22 20.83 -5.98 -27.58
N TYR A 23 20.37 -5.13 -28.51
CA TYR A 23 19.38 -4.10 -28.20
C TYR A 23 18.03 -4.68 -27.80
N LEU A 24 17.54 -5.70 -28.53
CA LEU A 24 16.31 -6.41 -28.20
C LEU A 24 16.43 -7.14 -26.86
N LEU A 25 17.53 -7.84 -26.60
CA LEU A 25 17.79 -8.47 -25.30
C LEU A 25 17.94 -7.46 -24.15
N SER A 26 18.36 -6.23 -24.44
CA SER A 26 18.40 -5.15 -23.43
C SER A 26 17.03 -4.52 -23.17
N MET A 27 16.09 -4.71 -24.10
CA MET A 27 14.70 -4.25 -24.02
C MET A 27 13.75 -5.38 -23.56
N GLU A 28 14.16 -6.63 -23.70
CA GLU A 28 13.50 -7.78 -23.08
C GLU A 28 13.73 -7.67 -21.58
N ASP A 29 12.72 -7.14 -20.91
CA ASP A 29 12.55 -7.25 -19.48
C ASP A 29 12.54 -8.76 -19.15
N ILE A 30 13.61 -9.27 -18.52
CA ILE A 30 13.70 -10.67 -18.10
C ILE A 30 12.78 -10.83 -16.87
N SER A 31 11.48 -10.72 -17.07
CA SER A 31 10.45 -11.12 -16.12
C SER A 31 10.36 -12.64 -16.16
N GLY A 32 11.37 -13.35 -15.64
CA GLY A 32 11.38 -14.81 -15.76
C GLY A 32 12.54 -15.58 -15.18
N VAL A 33 13.40 -15.00 -14.33
CA VAL A 33 14.17 -15.84 -13.42
C VAL A 33 13.32 -16.03 -12.19
N GLU A 34 12.62 -17.17 -12.14
CA GLU A 34 12.22 -17.80 -10.88
C GLU A 34 13.51 -18.03 -10.07
N GLU A 35 13.98 -16.98 -9.40
CA GLU A 35 14.94 -17.11 -8.32
C GLU A 35 14.26 -18.02 -7.30
N GLY A 36 14.83 -19.21 -7.18
CA GLY A 36 14.23 -20.35 -6.49
C GLY A 36 13.59 -19.91 -5.20
N SER A 37 12.43 -20.51 -4.91
CA SER A 37 11.68 -20.33 -3.67
C SER A 37 12.62 -20.48 -2.47
N LYS A 38 13.30 -19.40 -2.10
CA LYS A 38 13.60 -19.12 -0.71
C LYS A 38 12.22 -19.23 -0.11
N GLN A 39 11.98 -20.29 0.66
CA GLN A 39 10.97 -20.23 1.68
C GLN A 39 11.25 -18.91 2.39
N LEU A 40 10.49 -17.88 2.02
CA LEU A 40 10.48 -16.62 2.70
C LEU A 40 10.07 -17.01 4.10
N ILE A 41 11.06 -17.16 4.98
CA ILE A 41 10.84 -17.18 6.41
C ILE A 41 9.99 -15.95 6.61
N ARG A 42 8.70 -16.17 6.92
CA ARG A 42 7.68 -15.12 6.95
C ARG A 42 8.22 -14.04 7.88
N ALA A 43 8.68 -12.93 7.32
CA ALA A 43 9.22 -11.86 8.13
C ALA A 43 8.10 -11.39 9.05
N GLU A 44 8.38 -11.35 10.35
CA GLU A 44 7.48 -10.74 11.32
C GLU A 44 7.27 -9.28 10.91
N ASP A 45 6.07 -8.76 11.11
CA ASP A 45 5.83 -7.35 10.81
C ASP A 45 6.71 -6.48 11.73
N PRO A 46 7.57 -5.62 11.16
CA PRO A 46 8.46 -4.80 11.98
C PRO A 46 7.71 -3.76 12.81
N LEU A 47 6.45 -3.45 12.48
CA LEU A 47 5.64 -2.46 13.19
C LEU A 47 4.86 -3.10 14.34
N ARG A 48 5.40 -2.98 15.55
CA ARG A 48 4.70 -3.33 16.80
C ARG A 48 3.83 -2.18 17.27
N ILE A 49 2.61 -2.10 16.74
CA ILE A 49 1.69 -0.98 16.96
C ILE A 49 0.52 -1.40 17.85
N SER A 50 0.22 -0.56 18.84
CA SER A 50 -1.02 -0.64 19.63
C SER A 50 -1.97 0.48 19.21
N TYR A 51 -3.24 0.15 18.91
CA TYR A 51 -4.23 1.13 18.48
C TYR A 51 -5.01 1.66 19.68
N VAL A 52 -4.37 2.55 20.43
CA VAL A 52 -4.97 3.24 21.59
C VAL A 52 -4.85 4.75 21.46
N LYS A 53 -5.71 5.50 22.15
CA LYS A 53 -5.77 6.97 22.09
C LYS A 53 -4.42 7.65 22.32
N ALA A 54 -3.68 7.18 23.33
CA ALA A 54 -2.39 7.74 23.71
C ALA A 54 -1.31 7.57 22.62
N GLU A 55 -1.45 6.56 21.75
CA GLU A 55 -0.47 6.22 20.72
C GLU A 55 -0.81 6.80 19.34
N ARG A 56 -1.93 7.52 19.19
CA ARG A 56 -2.39 8.06 17.89
C ARG A 56 -1.28 8.78 17.12
N GLU A 57 -0.61 9.76 17.73
CA GLU A 57 0.46 10.51 17.06
C GLU A 57 1.68 9.63 16.75
N ASN A 58 2.10 8.79 17.70
CA ASN A 58 3.26 7.92 17.55
C ASN A 58 3.06 6.87 16.44
N ASN A 59 1.85 6.31 16.33
CA ASN A 59 1.50 5.38 15.26
C ASN A 59 1.58 6.05 13.89
N MET A 60 1.12 7.31 13.77
CA MET A 60 1.21 8.07 12.52
C MET A 60 2.66 8.32 12.09
N LYS A 61 3.55 8.60 13.04
CA LYS A 61 5.00 8.69 12.78
C LYS A 61 5.59 7.35 12.36
N THR A 62 5.17 6.27 13.02
CA THR A 62 5.59 4.90 12.70
C THR A 62 5.16 4.46 11.31
N PHE A 63 4.01 4.95 10.83
CA PHE A 63 3.57 4.78 9.44
C PHE A 63 4.38 5.59 8.42
N GLY A 64 5.21 6.54 8.88
CA GLY A 64 6.11 7.33 8.06
C GLY A 64 5.67 8.76 7.77
N LEU A 65 4.70 9.29 8.52
CA LEU A 65 4.39 10.72 8.47
C LEU A 65 5.42 11.53 9.26
N ASP A 66 5.79 12.70 8.76
CA ASP A 66 6.59 13.66 9.53
C ASP A 66 5.82 14.17 10.77
N ASP A 67 6.52 14.80 11.72
CA ASP A 67 5.94 15.26 12.99
C ASP A 67 4.70 16.15 12.81
N ALA A 68 4.74 17.08 11.85
CA ALA A 68 3.63 18.01 11.63
C ALA A 68 2.41 17.28 11.08
N LYS A 69 2.62 16.36 10.12
CA LYS A 69 1.56 15.55 9.51
C LYS A 69 1.02 14.49 10.45
N ALA A 70 1.87 13.86 11.26
CA ALA A 70 1.47 12.91 12.28
C ALA A 70 0.55 13.55 13.32
N LYS A 71 0.91 14.75 13.80
CA LYS A 71 0.06 15.52 14.72
C LYS A 71 -1.27 15.93 14.07
N ALA A 72 -1.24 16.35 12.81
CA ALA A 72 -2.46 16.69 12.07
C ALA A 72 -3.37 15.46 11.87
N ALA A 73 -2.79 14.30 11.56
CA ALA A 73 -3.51 13.04 11.43
C ALA A 73 -4.12 12.59 12.77
N ALA A 74 -3.37 12.64 13.86
CA ALA A 74 -3.87 12.33 15.20
C ALA A 74 -5.01 13.26 15.63
N LYS A 75 -4.90 14.56 15.33
CA LYS A 75 -6.00 15.50 15.52
C LYS A 75 -7.22 15.12 14.67
N LYS A 76 -7.02 14.69 13.42
CA LYS A 76 -8.12 14.22 12.56
C LYS A 76 -8.82 12.98 13.13
N VAL A 77 -8.08 12.04 13.75
CA VAL A 77 -8.67 10.91 14.49
C VAL A 77 -9.59 11.43 15.60
N GLN A 78 -9.11 12.36 16.42
CA GLN A 78 -9.90 12.97 17.50
C GLN A 78 -11.16 13.67 16.95
N ASP A 79 -11.01 14.48 15.90
CA ASP A 79 -12.14 15.22 15.32
C ASP A 79 -13.20 14.25 14.73
N LEU A 80 -12.77 13.11 14.16
CA LEU A 80 -13.67 12.06 13.68
C LEU A 80 -14.40 11.36 14.85
N GLU A 81 -13.68 11.06 15.93
CA GLU A 81 -14.22 10.48 17.15
C GLU A 81 -15.27 11.39 17.78
N ASP A 82 -14.94 12.67 18.01
CA ASP A 82 -15.84 13.65 18.63
C ASP A 82 -17.15 13.81 17.86
N GLN A 83 -17.10 13.66 16.53
CA GLN A 83 -18.26 13.85 15.66
C GLN A 83 -19.06 12.58 15.41
N ASN A 84 -18.43 11.40 15.43
CA ASN A 84 -19.03 10.17 14.93
C ASN A 84 -18.78 8.94 15.81
N GLY A 85 -18.01 9.02 16.89
CA GLY A 85 -17.50 7.87 17.64
C GLY A 85 -18.59 6.90 18.07
N GLU A 86 -19.63 7.38 18.73
CA GLU A 86 -20.77 6.54 19.17
C GLU A 86 -21.48 5.88 17.98
N ARG A 87 -21.73 6.64 16.91
CA ARG A 87 -22.38 6.12 15.70
C ARG A 87 -21.53 5.06 15.02
N LEU A 88 -20.22 5.27 14.92
CA LEU A 88 -19.29 4.30 14.35
C LEU A 88 -19.23 3.02 15.19
N ALA A 89 -19.22 3.13 16.52
CA ALA A 89 -19.29 1.97 17.40
C ALA A 89 -20.57 1.15 17.18
N VAL A 90 -21.72 1.81 16.97
CA VAL A 90 -22.97 1.14 16.58
C VAL A 90 -22.83 0.45 15.22
N LEU A 91 -22.34 1.15 14.20
CA LEU A 91 -22.15 0.60 12.86
C LEU A 91 -21.20 -0.60 12.82
N LEU A 92 -20.15 -0.61 13.65
CA LEU A 92 -19.24 -1.74 13.78
C LEU A 92 -19.96 -2.97 14.34
N ARG A 93 -20.79 -2.80 15.39
CA ARG A 93 -21.57 -3.89 15.99
C ARG A 93 -22.68 -4.41 15.09
N GLU A 94 -23.27 -3.53 14.30
CA GLU A 94 -24.38 -3.85 13.37
C GLU A 94 -23.89 -4.19 11.95
N ALA A 95 -22.57 -4.40 11.77
CA ALA A 95 -22.02 -4.76 10.47
C ALA A 95 -22.68 -6.04 9.92
N GLY A 96 -22.94 -6.06 8.61
CA GLY A 96 -23.62 -7.19 7.97
C GLY A 96 -22.84 -8.50 8.05
N ASP A 97 -21.51 -8.43 8.19
CA ASP A 97 -20.63 -9.56 8.47
C ASP A 97 -19.59 -9.17 9.53
N PRO A 98 -19.92 -9.32 10.83
CA PRO A 98 -19.05 -8.88 11.92
C PRO A 98 -17.77 -9.72 12.03
N ASN A 99 -17.80 -10.99 11.60
CA ASN A 99 -16.63 -11.87 11.66
C ASN A 99 -15.58 -11.46 10.62
N GLN A 100 -15.99 -11.24 9.37
CA GLN A 100 -15.05 -10.76 8.35
C GLN A 100 -14.51 -9.36 8.67
N LEU A 101 -15.33 -8.52 9.31
CA LEU A 101 -14.91 -7.20 9.76
C LEU A 101 -13.91 -7.30 10.92
N ALA A 102 -14.16 -8.18 11.89
CA ALA A 102 -13.22 -8.48 12.97
C ALA A 102 -11.90 -9.04 12.42
N ASP A 103 -11.93 -9.96 11.46
CA ASP A 103 -10.70 -10.45 10.81
C ASP A 103 -9.88 -9.32 10.18
N ALA A 104 -10.54 -8.32 9.58
CA ALA A 104 -9.87 -7.19 8.94
C ALA A 104 -9.37 -6.11 9.90
N LEU A 105 -10.04 -5.89 11.05
CA LEU A 105 -9.72 -4.80 11.99
C LEU A 105 -8.95 -5.29 13.24
N CYS A 106 -9.25 -6.50 13.70
CA CYS A 106 -8.65 -7.14 14.86
C CYS A 106 -7.53 -8.09 14.47
N GLY A 107 -7.68 -8.74 13.32
CA GLY A 107 -6.84 -9.84 12.91
C GLY A 107 -5.43 -9.40 12.53
N GLU A 108 -4.47 -10.05 13.16
CA GLU A 108 -3.27 -10.49 12.44
C GLU A 108 -3.66 -11.69 11.57
N THR A 109 -4.51 -11.49 10.55
CA THR A 109 -4.63 -12.54 9.55
C THR A 109 -3.23 -12.79 9.00
N GLN A 110 -2.94 -14.05 8.71
CA GLN A 110 -1.61 -14.46 8.27
C GLN A 110 -1.10 -13.54 7.14
N ASP A 111 -1.98 -13.07 6.27
CA ASP A 111 -1.58 -12.45 5.00
C ASP A 111 -1.60 -10.91 5.01
N VAL A 112 -2.37 -10.26 5.88
CA VAL A 112 -2.42 -8.79 6.00
C VAL A 112 -2.70 -8.32 7.43
N ARG A 113 -2.13 -7.16 7.77
CA ARG A 113 -2.30 -6.50 9.06
C ARG A 113 -3.54 -5.61 9.06
N PRO A 114 -4.09 -5.22 10.23
CA PRO A 114 -5.27 -4.37 10.30
C PRO A 114 -5.19 -3.07 9.48
N ARG A 115 -4.01 -2.45 9.43
CA ARG A 115 -3.77 -1.23 8.62
C ARG A 115 -3.91 -1.43 7.10
N TYR A 116 -3.92 -2.67 6.61
CA TYR A 116 -4.21 -3.02 5.21
C TYR A 116 -5.54 -3.77 5.05
N GLY A 117 -6.00 -4.49 6.08
CA GLY A 117 -7.31 -5.12 6.09
C GLY A 117 -8.44 -4.08 6.06
N ALA A 118 -8.28 -2.97 6.79
CA ALA A 118 -9.26 -1.90 6.87
C ALA A 118 -9.62 -1.27 5.51
N LEU A 119 -8.69 -1.24 4.53
CA LEU A 119 -8.92 -0.79 3.15
C LEU A 119 -10.19 -1.40 2.54
N ARG A 120 -10.45 -2.68 2.83
CA ARG A 120 -11.62 -3.41 2.34
C ARG A 120 -12.95 -2.78 2.74
N TYR A 121 -12.98 -2.00 3.82
CA TYR A 121 -14.20 -1.46 4.40
C TYR A 121 -14.25 0.07 4.37
N ILE A 122 -13.10 0.74 4.36
CA ILE A 122 -13.03 2.20 4.45
C ILE A 122 -12.64 2.90 3.15
N VAL A 123 -12.44 2.17 2.07
CA VAL A 123 -12.13 2.76 0.76
C VAL A 123 -13.10 2.25 -0.29
N SER A 124 -13.95 3.11 -0.83
CA SER A 124 -14.90 2.80 -1.92
C SER A 124 -14.27 3.04 -3.29
N LEU A 125 -14.74 2.32 -4.33
CA LEU A 125 -14.37 2.59 -5.72
C LEU A 125 -15.46 3.43 -6.40
N GLU A 126 -15.21 4.71 -6.59
CA GLU A 126 -16.15 5.65 -7.20
C GLU A 126 -15.60 6.20 -8.51
N LYS A 127 -16.31 5.96 -9.62
CA LYS A 127 -15.92 6.42 -10.97
C LYS A 127 -14.47 6.04 -11.33
N GLY A 128 -14.08 4.82 -10.99
CA GLY A 128 -12.72 4.29 -11.24
C GLY A 128 -11.65 4.86 -10.30
N ARG A 129 -12.02 5.58 -9.24
CA ARG A 129 -11.08 6.12 -8.25
C ARG A 129 -11.41 5.59 -6.86
N ARG A 130 -10.41 5.06 -6.18
CA ARG A 130 -10.55 4.60 -4.79
C ARG A 130 -10.59 5.80 -3.85
N GLN A 131 -11.58 5.93 -2.98
CA GLN A 131 -11.71 7.08 -2.08
C GLN A 131 -12.02 6.61 -0.67
N VAL A 132 -11.48 7.30 0.33
CA VAL A 132 -11.84 7.00 1.72
C VAL A 132 -13.31 7.35 1.90
N VAL A 133 -14.08 6.43 2.48
CA VAL A 133 -15.51 6.60 2.66
C VAL A 133 -15.78 7.79 3.57
N ASN A 134 -16.76 8.61 3.20
CA ASN A 134 -17.20 9.69 4.07
C ASN A 134 -18.01 9.09 5.21
N LEU A 135 -17.37 8.90 6.37
CA LEU A 135 -18.00 8.31 7.54
C LEU A 135 -19.34 8.97 7.85
N ARG A 136 -19.48 10.30 7.75
CA ARG A 136 -20.74 11.00 8.06
C ARG A 136 -21.93 10.59 7.19
N ARG A 137 -21.70 9.96 6.04
CA ARG A 137 -22.72 9.62 5.04
C ARG A 137 -23.03 8.13 4.94
N ILE A 138 -22.20 7.25 5.50
CA ILE A 138 -22.43 5.81 5.43
C ILE A 138 -23.52 5.38 6.41
N SER A 139 -24.41 4.49 5.96
CA SER A 139 -25.43 3.83 6.78
C SER A 139 -24.99 2.45 7.29
N GLY A 140 -23.88 1.92 6.77
CA GLY A 140 -23.36 0.60 7.08
C GLY A 140 -21.89 0.49 6.69
N ILE A 141 -21.21 -0.49 7.27
CA ILE A 141 -19.84 -0.85 6.93
C ILE A 141 -19.90 -2.11 6.06
N GLU A 142 -19.58 -1.95 4.78
CA GLU A 142 -19.72 -3.00 3.77
C GLU A 142 -18.36 -3.27 3.11
N ALA A 143 -18.09 -4.56 2.88
CA ALA A 143 -16.88 -4.99 2.18
C ALA A 143 -16.93 -4.52 0.71
N GLN A 144 -15.78 -4.07 0.22
CA GLN A 144 -15.65 -3.49 -1.11
C GLN A 144 -15.06 -4.52 -2.07
N GLU A 145 -15.76 -4.82 -3.16
CA GLU A 145 -15.39 -5.89 -4.11
C GLU A 145 -14.02 -5.65 -4.76
N TRP A 146 -13.64 -4.39 -5.01
CA TRP A 146 -12.36 -4.06 -5.63
C TRP A 146 -11.17 -4.59 -4.82
N TYR A 147 -11.31 -4.72 -3.50
CA TYR A 147 -10.26 -5.21 -2.62
C TYR A 147 -9.87 -6.65 -2.94
N LEU A 148 -10.84 -7.49 -3.31
CA LEU A 148 -10.61 -8.90 -3.66
C LEU A 148 -9.82 -9.06 -4.97
N LEU A 149 -9.86 -8.05 -5.83
CA LEU A 149 -9.15 -8.02 -7.11
C LEU A 149 -7.81 -7.28 -7.01
N SER A 150 -7.55 -6.60 -5.90
CA SER A 150 -6.35 -5.79 -5.69
C SER A 150 -5.27 -6.62 -5.00
N PRO A 151 -4.00 -6.50 -5.42
CA PRO A 151 -2.88 -7.24 -4.84
C PRO A 151 -2.40 -6.62 -3.51
N VAL A 152 -3.33 -6.33 -2.59
CA VAL A 152 -3.02 -5.63 -1.32
C VAL A 152 -2.07 -6.46 -0.45
N GLY A 153 -2.24 -7.78 -0.43
CA GLY A 153 -1.36 -8.69 0.30
C GLY A 153 0.07 -8.66 -0.24
N GLU A 154 0.24 -8.65 -1.56
CA GLU A 154 1.55 -8.53 -2.21
C GLU A 154 2.17 -7.17 -1.91
N VAL A 155 1.42 -6.07 -2.00
CA VAL A 155 1.90 -4.72 -1.68
C VAL A 155 2.36 -4.63 -0.23
N TYR A 156 1.59 -5.21 0.71
CA TYR A 156 1.99 -5.26 2.12
C TYR A 156 3.31 -6.03 2.30
N ARG A 157 3.43 -7.22 1.70
CA ARG A 157 4.66 -8.02 1.80
C ARG A 157 5.87 -7.29 1.20
N ASP A 158 5.70 -6.70 0.02
CA ASP A 158 6.77 -6.01 -0.69
C ASP A 158 7.19 -4.70 0.00
N ALA A 159 6.23 -3.90 0.47
CA ALA A 159 6.56 -2.64 1.11
C ALA A 159 7.08 -2.82 2.54
N GLU A 160 6.51 -3.71 3.34
CA GLU A 160 6.67 -3.70 4.80
C GLU A 160 7.52 -4.85 5.35
N LEU A 161 7.55 -6.00 4.67
CA LEU A 161 8.19 -7.22 5.19
C LEU A 161 9.62 -7.44 4.67
N LEU A 162 10.18 -6.47 3.96
CA LEU A 162 11.57 -6.50 3.52
C LEU A 162 12.54 -6.10 4.65
N ASP A 163 13.71 -6.75 4.68
CA ASP A 163 14.76 -6.48 5.67
C ASP A 163 15.21 -5.01 5.69
N ASP A 164 15.13 -4.32 4.54
CA ASP A 164 15.48 -2.92 4.34
C ASP A 164 14.25 -2.00 4.25
N ARG A 165 13.21 -2.28 5.05
CA ARG A 165 11.99 -1.47 5.11
C ARG A 165 12.28 0.03 5.22
N GLN A 166 11.73 0.79 4.28
CA GLN A 166 11.83 2.25 4.29
C GLN A 166 10.96 2.87 5.40
N PRO A 167 11.36 4.00 6.02
CA PRO A 167 10.59 4.63 7.09
C PRO A 167 9.16 5.00 6.70
N ASP A 168 8.94 5.35 5.43
CA ASP A 168 7.67 5.73 4.81
C ASP A 168 6.99 4.60 4.02
N ALA A 169 7.39 3.34 4.25
CA ALA A 169 6.81 2.14 3.62
C ALA A 169 5.28 2.12 3.70
N THR A 170 4.69 2.35 4.87
CA THR A 170 3.22 2.30 5.02
C THR A 170 2.53 3.40 4.23
N VAL A 171 3.02 4.64 4.31
CA VAL A 171 2.45 5.78 3.55
C VAL A 171 2.53 5.53 2.05
N MET A 172 3.67 5.07 1.55
CA MET A 172 3.88 4.74 0.13
C MET A 172 2.99 3.60 -0.34
N ALA A 173 2.91 2.51 0.43
CA ALA A 173 2.06 1.36 0.12
C ALA A 173 0.57 1.75 0.04
N ILE A 174 0.06 2.45 1.05
CA ILE A 174 -1.33 2.94 1.07
C ILE A 174 -1.56 3.93 -0.08
N ALA A 175 -0.63 4.83 -0.38
CA ALA A 175 -0.74 5.75 -1.50
C ALA A 175 -0.85 5.01 -2.83
N SER A 176 -0.03 3.98 -3.06
CA SER A 176 -0.07 3.18 -4.29
C SER A 176 -1.43 2.52 -4.47
N ILE A 177 -1.98 1.95 -3.39
CA ILE A 177 -3.31 1.32 -3.39
C ILE A 177 -4.39 2.36 -3.66
N LEU A 178 -4.37 3.52 -2.97
CA LEU A 178 -5.37 4.58 -3.19
C LEU A 178 -5.31 5.16 -4.61
N LEU A 179 -4.15 5.15 -5.25
CA LEU A 179 -3.96 5.66 -6.61
C LEU A 179 -4.15 4.62 -7.71
N ASN A 180 -4.44 3.36 -7.35
CA ASN A 180 -4.48 2.23 -8.28
C ASN A 180 -3.14 2.05 -9.04
N LYS A 181 -2.03 2.17 -8.31
CA LYS A 181 -0.64 2.10 -8.76
C LYS A 181 0.13 0.93 -8.12
N GLU A 182 -0.57 -0.09 -7.65
CA GLU A 182 0.05 -1.24 -6.99
C GLU A 182 1.08 -1.93 -7.87
N SER A 183 0.80 -2.08 -9.18
CA SER A 183 1.75 -2.66 -10.12
C SER A 183 3.05 -1.85 -10.21
N GLU A 184 2.97 -0.52 -10.17
CA GLU A 184 4.19 0.31 -10.21
C GLU A 184 5.06 0.11 -8.96
N LEU A 185 4.45 -0.13 -7.80
CA LEU A 185 5.18 -0.47 -6.57
C LEU A 185 5.81 -1.86 -6.67
N LEU A 186 5.03 -2.86 -7.08
CA LEU A 186 5.47 -4.25 -7.19
C LEU A 186 6.53 -4.47 -8.27
N ASP A 187 6.43 -3.76 -9.40
CA ASP A 187 7.41 -3.77 -10.48
C ASP A 187 8.62 -2.87 -10.18
N HIS A 188 8.64 -2.24 -9.00
CA HIS A 188 9.67 -1.29 -8.56
C HIS A 188 9.93 -0.15 -9.56
N ASN A 189 8.87 0.35 -10.19
CA ASN A 189 8.94 1.53 -11.04
C ASN A 189 9.02 2.81 -10.20
N ALA A 190 9.81 3.80 -10.64
CA ALA A 190 9.84 5.09 -9.98
C ALA A 190 8.44 5.77 -10.01
N PRO A 191 8.01 6.46 -8.94
CA PRO A 191 8.72 6.76 -7.69
C PRO A 191 8.54 5.72 -6.56
N TRP A 192 8.01 4.53 -6.87
CA TRP A 192 7.60 3.52 -5.91
C TRP A 192 8.64 2.44 -5.63
N GLY A 193 9.54 2.20 -6.59
CA GLY A 193 10.53 1.13 -6.50
C GLY A 193 11.77 1.45 -5.70
N ARG A 194 12.48 0.39 -5.32
CA ARG A 194 13.80 0.46 -4.66
C ARG A 194 14.93 0.19 -5.68
N GLY A 195 16.16 0.53 -5.32
CA GLY A 195 17.35 0.20 -6.11
C GLY A 195 17.87 1.30 -7.05
N ILE A 196 18.71 0.91 -8.01
CA ILE A 196 19.43 1.87 -8.89
C ILE A 196 18.46 2.55 -9.87
N THR A 197 17.44 1.82 -10.32
CA THR A 197 16.38 2.27 -11.23
C THR A 197 15.13 2.74 -10.49
N GLY A 198 14.80 2.13 -9.34
CA GLY A 198 13.69 2.49 -8.49
C GLY A 198 14.03 3.66 -7.56
N GLN A 199 13.44 4.83 -7.79
CA GLN A 199 13.65 6.01 -6.95
C GLN A 199 12.53 6.17 -5.94
N TRP A 200 12.55 5.34 -4.89
CA TRP A 200 11.64 5.41 -3.75
C TRP A 200 11.59 6.83 -3.21
N SER A 201 10.46 7.51 -3.40
CA SER A 201 10.36 8.92 -3.04
C SER A 201 8.93 9.39 -2.83
N TRP A 202 8.57 9.57 -1.56
CA TRP A 202 7.28 10.16 -1.20
C TRP A 202 7.08 11.57 -1.77
N ASP A 203 8.14 12.39 -1.82
CA ASP A 203 8.05 13.74 -2.40
C ASP A 203 7.69 13.72 -3.89
N LYS A 204 8.19 12.74 -4.66
CA LYS A 204 7.81 12.56 -6.06
C LYS A 204 6.38 12.09 -6.20
N VAL A 205 5.94 11.12 -5.38
CA VAL A 205 4.55 10.68 -5.35
C VAL A 205 3.61 11.85 -5.12
N LYS A 206 3.89 12.71 -4.12
CA LYS A 206 3.11 13.93 -3.83
C LYS A 206 3.10 14.91 -5.00
N LYS A 207 4.25 15.13 -5.63
CA LYS A 207 4.39 16.05 -6.76
C LYS A 207 3.59 15.59 -7.98
N GLU A 208 3.58 14.29 -8.25
CA GLU A 208 2.92 13.69 -9.42
C GLU A 208 1.42 13.46 -9.19
N ASN A 209 1.00 13.30 -7.93
CA ASN A 209 -0.36 12.96 -7.56
C ASN A 209 -0.93 13.97 -6.55
N ALA A 210 -1.46 15.08 -7.06
CA ALA A 210 -2.06 16.13 -6.23
C ALA A 210 -3.16 15.56 -5.31
N GLY A 211 -3.11 15.89 -4.02
CA GLY A 211 -4.09 15.46 -3.02
C GLY A 211 -3.85 14.05 -2.43
N VAL A 212 -2.80 13.33 -2.84
CA VAL A 212 -2.52 11.98 -2.32
C VAL A 212 -2.21 11.99 -0.83
N GLU A 213 -1.46 12.99 -0.35
CA GLU A 213 -1.06 13.09 1.06
C GLU A 213 -2.30 13.24 1.97
N GLU A 214 -3.22 14.13 1.59
CA GLU A 214 -4.47 14.33 2.33
C GLU A 214 -5.32 13.06 2.35
N ARG A 215 -5.35 12.29 1.25
CA ARG A 215 -6.08 11.02 1.14
C ARG A 215 -5.45 9.93 1.99
N VAL A 216 -4.13 9.84 2.04
CA VAL A 216 -3.42 8.91 2.94
C VAL A 216 -3.68 9.28 4.41
N ILE A 217 -3.59 10.56 4.77
CA ILE A 217 -3.90 11.03 6.13
C ILE A 217 -5.36 10.73 6.50
N GLU A 218 -6.30 10.94 5.58
CA GLU A 218 -7.71 10.60 5.80
C GLU A 218 -7.92 9.10 6.02
N TYR A 219 -7.26 8.27 5.22
CA TYR A 219 -7.27 6.82 5.37
C TYR A 219 -6.71 6.42 6.74
N LEU A 220 -5.50 6.85 7.07
CA LEU A 220 -4.83 6.47 8.32
C LEU A 220 -5.63 6.92 9.55
N ALA A 221 -6.19 8.13 9.53
CA ALA A 221 -7.01 8.62 10.63
C ALA A 221 -8.31 7.81 10.80
N THR A 222 -8.98 7.50 9.69
CA THR A 222 -10.21 6.70 9.71
C THR A 222 -9.94 5.27 10.16
N MET A 223 -8.90 4.65 9.60
CA MET A 223 -8.44 3.31 9.93
C MET A 223 -8.11 3.19 11.42
N HIS A 224 -7.31 4.13 11.94
CA HIS A 224 -6.89 4.11 13.34
C HIS A 224 -8.09 4.19 14.28
N LEU A 225 -9.04 5.11 14.02
CA LEU A 225 -10.26 5.23 14.81
C LEU A 225 -11.10 3.93 14.80
N LEU A 226 -11.31 3.33 13.63
CA LEU A 226 -12.13 2.11 13.56
C LEU A 226 -11.48 0.92 14.27
N ILE A 227 -10.16 0.78 14.18
CA ILE A 227 -9.45 -0.29 14.90
C ILE A 227 -9.50 -0.02 16.41
N GLU A 228 -9.29 1.22 16.85
CA GLU A 228 -9.39 1.59 18.27
C GLU A 228 -10.78 1.26 18.83
N LEU A 229 -11.86 1.59 18.09
CA LEU A 229 -13.23 1.25 18.48
C LEU A 229 -13.50 -0.26 18.45
N ALA A 230 -12.92 -0.98 17.49
CA ALA A 230 -13.05 -2.43 17.41
C ALA A 230 -12.34 -3.13 18.58
N GLN A 231 -11.19 -2.61 19.02
CA GLN A 231 -10.37 -3.16 20.11
C GLN A 231 -10.78 -2.69 21.51
N ALA A 232 -11.70 -1.72 21.62
CA ALA A 232 -12.21 -1.26 22.91
C ALA A 232 -13.00 -2.37 23.65
N GLU A 233 -13.18 -2.22 24.95
CA GLU A 233 -14.01 -3.13 25.78
C GLU A 233 -15.43 -3.24 25.21
N GLY A 234 -15.90 -4.47 24.99
CA GLY A 234 -17.18 -4.75 24.31
C GLY A 234 -17.19 -4.42 22.81
N GLY A 235 -16.02 -4.20 22.21
CA GLY A 235 -15.81 -4.02 20.78
C GLY A 235 -15.78 -5.35 20.01
N LEU A 236 -15.55 -5.27 18.70
CA LEU A 236 -15.51 -6.43 17.81
C LEU A 236 -14.39 -7.43 18.14
N CYS A 237 -13.30 -6.97 18.76
CA CYS A 237 -12.12 -7.79 19.04
C CYS A 237 -12.13 -8.44 20.44
N ASP A 238 -13.15 -8.18 21.26
CA ASP A 238 -13.26 -8.65 22.65
C ASP A 238 -13.98 -10.02 22.76
N GLY A 239 -14.32 -10.63 21.61
CA GLY A 239 -15.08 -11.88 21.47
C GLY A 239 -14.25 -13.14 21.23
#